data_AF-A0A059F3L8-F1
#
_entry.id   AF-A0A059F3L8-F1
#
_cell.length_a   1.000
_cell.length_b   1.000
_cell.length_c   1.000
_cell.angle_alpha   90.00
_cell.angle_beta   90.00
_cell.angle_gamma   90.00
#
_symmetry.space_group_name_H-M   'P 1'
#
loop_
_entity.id
_entity.type
_entity.pdbx_description
1 polymer ?
#
loop_
_entity_poly.entity_id
_entity_poly.type
_entity_poly.pdbx_seq_one_letter_code
_entity_poly.pdbx_strand_id
1 'polypeptide(L)'
;MHASLESRINDALSKWSVIKFIEPHMYQDEIENILNNLVKISIESINRNKSNIPLIKTTISDTFYDFLDDNNIEVDLYSCDGISDIIYELYSEFLLGRCDFYNKVMGIKEVTVPENIESE
;
A
#
# COMPACT_ATOMS: atom_id res chain seq x y z
N MET A 1 14.89 -1.31 12.64
CA MET A 1 13.46 -1.15 12.97
C MET A 1 12.67 -1.33 11.68
N HIS A 2 11.68 -2.22 11.66
CA HIS A 2 10.80 -2.34 10.50
C HIS A 2 9.78 -1.20 10.51
N ALA A 3 9.49 -0.60 9.35
CA ALA A 3 8.46 0.44 9.22
C ALA A 3 7.09 -0.09 9.68
N SER A 4 6.28 0.78 10.30
CA SER A 4 4.91 0.44 10.73
C SER A 4 4.04 0.06 9.52
N LEU A 5 2.95 -0.69 9.74
CA LEU A 5 2.02 -1.04 8.66
C LEU A 5 1.49 0.20 7.93
N GLU A 6 1.12 1.25 8.68
CA GLU A 6 0.68 2.53 8.14
C GLU A 6 1.73 3.15 7.20
N SER A 7 3.00 3.18 7.62
CA SER A 7 4.10 3.67 6.79
C SER A 7 4.23 2.84 5.51
N ARG A 8 4.19 1.51 5.61
CA ARG A 8 4.30 0.63 4.43
C ARG A 8 3.17 0.84 3.43
N ILE A 9 1.94 1.01 3.92
CA ILE A 9 0.77 1.30 3.09
C ILE A 9 0.92 2.67 2.44
N ASN A 10 1.30 3.70 3.20
CA ASN A 10 1.51 5.04 2.67
C ASN A 10 2.58 5.06 1.56
N ASP A 11 3.69 4.35 1.77
CA ASP A 11 4.78 4.26 0.79
C ASP A 11 4.33 3.55 -0.50
N ALA A 12 3.50 2.50 -0.39
CA ALA A 12 2.92 1.82 -1.54
C ALA A 12 1.92 2.72 -2.30
N LEU A 13 1.03 3.41 -1.58
CA LEU A 13 0.07 4.37 -2.14
C LEU A 13 0.78 5.51 -2.85
N SER A 14 1.87 6.03 -2.27
CA SER A 14 2.69 7.09 -2.87
C SER A 14 3.35 6.68 -4.18
N LYS A 15 3.41 5.38 -4.49
CA LYS A 15 3.91 4.81 -5.76
C LYS A 15 2.79 4.42 -6.72
N TRP A 16 1.54 4.45 -6.27
CA TRP A 16 0.41 4.09 -7.11
C TRP A 16 0.28 5.08 -8.28
N SER A 17 0.04 4.56 -9.48
CA SER A 17 -0.01 5.35 -10.72
C SER A 17 -1.07 6.46 -10.65
N VAL A 18 -2.20 6.21 -9.99
CA VAL A 18 -3.27 7.21 -9.80
C VAL A 18 -2.73 8.40 -9.00
N ILE A 19 -2.06 8.16 -7.88
CA ILE A 19 -1.45 9.22 -7.07
C ILE A 19 -0.37 9.95 -7.87
N LYS A 20 0.50 9.23 -8.58
CA LYS A 20 1.56 9.84 -9.40
C LYS A 20 1.01 10.69 -10.54
N PHE A 21 -0.17 10.34 -11.05
CA PHE A 21 -0.83 11.09 -12.11
C PHE A 21 -1.42 12.42 -11.59
N ILE A 22 -2.04 12.42 -10.41
CA ILE A 22 -2.69 13.63 -9.85
C ILE A 22 -1.71 14.56 -9.12
N GLU A 23 -0.58 14.04 -8.60
CA GLU A 23 0.43 14.77 -7.83
C GLU A 23 0.89 16.11 -8.47
N PRO A 24 1.18 16.21 -9.78
CA PRO A 24 1.59 17.49 -10.40
C PRO A 24 0.43 18.48 -10.64
N HIS A 25 -0.82 18.09 -10.37
CA HIS A 25 -2.03 18.85 -10.68
C HIS A 25 -2.80 19.32 -9.44
N MET A 26 -2.32 18.99 -8.24
CA MET A 26 -2.94 19.34 -6.96
C MET A 26 -1.92 20.00 -6.04
N TYR A 27 -2.39 20.71 -5.02
CA TYR A 27 -1.50 21.22 -3.99
C TYR A 27 -0.98 20.07 -3.12
N GLN A 28 0.21 20.25 -2.55
CA GLN A 28 0.89 19.20 -1.77
C GLN A 28 0.07 18.76 -0.54
N ASP A 29 -0.60 19.69 0.12
CA ASP A 29 -1.47 19.44 1.27
C ASP A 29 -2.74 18.66 0.89
N GLU A 30 -3.27 18.88 -0.31
CA GLU A 30 -4.39 18.09 -0.83
C GLU A 30 -3.97 16.63 -1.11
N ILE A 31 -2.81 16.43 -1.73
CA ILE A 31 -2.24 15.08 -1.96
C ILE A 31 -1.97 14.37 -0.63
N GLU A 32 -1.40 15.08 0.34
CA GLU A 32 -1.15 14.54 1.67
C GLU A 32 -2.47 14.13 2.36
N ASN A 33 -3.52 14.95 2.24
CA ASN A 33 -4.84 14.62 2.75
C ASN A 33 -5.45 13.38 2.06
N ILE A 34 -5.32 13.26 0.75
CA ILE A 34 -5.76 12.07 -0.01
C ILE A 34 -5.04 10.82 0.51
N LEU A 35 -3.71 10.85 0.57
CA LEU A 35 -2.90 9.72 1.04
C LEU A 35 -3.27 9.33 2.48
N ASN A 36 -3.38 10.29 3.39
CA ASN A 36 -3.76 10.05 4.77
C ASN A 36 -5.14 9.38 4.89
N ASN A 37 -6.11 9.81 4.08
CA ASN A 37 -7.44 9.19 4.05
C ASN A 37 -7.42 7.77 3.48
N LEU A 38 -6.66 7.52 2.40
CA LEU A 38 -6.50 6.17 1.84
C LEU A 38 -5.81 5.22 2.83
N VAL A 39 -4.78 5.68 3.55
CA VAL A 39 -4.14 4.91 4.63
C VAL A 39 -5.16 4.60 5.73
N LYS A 40 -5.93 5.59 6.17
CA LYS A 40 -6.95 5.43 7.21
C LYS A 40 -8.02 4.42 6.78
N ILE A 41 -8.55 4.53 5.56
CA ILE A 41 -9.53 3.59 4.99
C ILE A 41 -8.96 2.16 5.00
N SER A 42 -7.69 2.00 4.62
CA SER A 42 -7.01 0.70 4.61
C SER A 42 -6.95 0.08 6.00
N ILE A 43 -6.46 0.84 6.98
CA ILE A 43 -6.31 0.38 8.37
C ILE A 43 -7.66 0.06 9.01
N GLU A 44 -8.67 0.91 8.79
CA GLU A 44 -10.02 0.66 9.29
C GLU A 44 -10.63 -0.60 8.66
N SER A 45 -10.46 -0.81 7.36
CA SER A 45 -10.97 -1.98 6.65
C SER A 45 -10.31 -3.27 7.14
N ILE A 46 -8.99 -3.25 7.35
CA ILE A 46 -8.23 -4.36 7.94
C ILE A 46 -8.74 -4.67 9.35
N ASN A 47 -8.88 -3.67 10.20
CA ASN A 47 -9.28 -3.85 11.59
C ASN A 47 -10.73 -4.37 11.72
N ARG A 48 -11.65 -3.87 10.89
CA ARG A 48 -13.06 -4.30 10.88
C ARG A 48 -13.22 -5.73 10.37
N ASN A 49 -12.40 -6.14 9.39
CA ASN A 49 -12.55 -7.42 8.69
C ASN A 49 -11.45 -8.44 9.01
N LYS A 50 -10.68 -8.26 10.09
CA LYS A 50 -9.55 -9.14 10.47
C LYS A 50 -9.89 -10.64 10.58
N SER A 51 -11.16 -10.99 10.79
CA SER A 51 -11.66 -12.37 10.86
C SER A 51 -12.12 -12.93 9.50
N ASN A 52 -12.26 -12.09 8.48
CA ASN A 52 -12.68 -12.47 7.14
C ASN A 52 -11.74 -11.81 6.11
N ILE A 53 -10.60 -12.46 5.94
CA ILE A 53 -9.49 -11.99 5.12
C ILE A 53 -9.89 -11.64 3.67
N PRO A 54 -10.66 -12.47 2.93
CA PRO A 54 -11.11 -12.12 1.59
C PRO A 54 -11.91 -10.81 1.51
N LEU A 55 -12.65 -10.47 2.58
CA LEU A 55 -13.48 -9.27 2.62
C LEU A 55 -12.65 -7.99 2.75
N ILE A 56 -11.42 -8.05 3.28
CA ILE A 56 -10.53 -6.89 3.42
C ILE A 56 -10.26 -6.27 2.04
N LYS A 57 -9.90 -7.08 1.06
CA LYS A 57 -9.55 -6.62 -0.30
C LYS A 57 -10.71 -5.90 -0.97
N THR A 58 -11.87 -6.57 -1.03
CA THR A 58 -13.08 -6.00 -1.65
C THR A 58 -13.52 -4.73 -0.93
N THR A 59 -13.48 -4.71 0.41
CA THR A 59 -13.85 -3.49 1.16
C THR A 59 -12.91 -2.33 0.83
N ILE A 60 -11.60 -2.56 0.77
CA ILE A 60 -10.63 -1.51 0.43
C ILE A 60 -10.85 -1.03 -1.01
N SER A 61 -11.01 -1.94 -1.96
CA SER A 61 -11.18 -1.60 -3.38
C SER A 61 -12.41 -0.74 -3.61
N ASP A 62 -13.57 -1.19 -3.12
CA ASP A 62 -14.84 -0.48 -3.24
C ASP A 62 -14.76 0.91 -2.56
N THR A 63 -14.22 0.96 -1.34
CA THR A 63 -14.13 2.23 -0.59
C THR A 63 -13.13 3.20 -1.22
N PHE A 64 -12.05 2.70 -1.82
CA PHE A 64 -11.10 3.53 -2.57
C PHE A 64 -11.73 4.12 -3.81
N TYR A 65 -12.48 3.31 -4.55
CA TYR A 65 -13.19 3.77 -5.73
C TYR A 65 -14.18 4.89 -5.37
N ASP A 66 -15.04 4.66 -4.39
CA ASP A 66 -16.01 5.65 -3.91
C ASP A 66 -15.32 6.93 -3.42
N PHE A 67 -14.27 6.79 -2.59
CA PHE A 67 -13.54 7.94 -2.06
C PHE A 67 -12.88 8.77 -3.17
N LEU A 68 -12.29 8.14 -4.17
CA LEU A 68 -11.63 8.85 -5.27
C LEU A 68 -12.65 9.52 -6.20
N ASP A 69 -13.78 8.87 -6.47
CA ASP A 69 -14.89 9.44 -7.23
C ASP A 69 -15.48 10.68 -6.52
N ASP A 70 -15.71 10.59 -5.20
CA ASP A 70 -16.14 11.71 -4.36
C ASP A 70 -15.16 12.90 -4.39
N ASN A 71 -13.87 12.64 -4.64
CA ASN A 71 -12.82 13.65 -4.78
C ASN A 71 -12.56 14.06 -6.24
N ASN A 72 -13.39 13.64 -7.20
CA ASN A 72 -13.24 13.89 -8.64
C ASN A 72 -11.91 13.39 -9.23
N ILE A 73 -11.39 12.28 -8.71
CA ILE A 73 -10.18 11.62 -9.20
C ILE A 73 -10.60 10.41 -10.05
N GLU A 74 -10.36 10.50 -11.36
CA GLU A 74 -10.65 9.40 -12.28
C GLU A 74 -9.78 8.18 -11.97
N VAL A 75 -10.43 7.06 -11.70
CA VAL A 75 -9.80 5.77 -11.44
C VAL A 75 -10.70 4.66 -11.97
N ASP A 76 -10.09 3.57 -12.45
CA ASP A 76 -10.82 2.36 -12.79
C ASP A 76 -10.81 1.34 -11.64
N LEU A 77 -11.83 0.49 -11.60
CA LEU A 77 -11.96 -0.55 -10.57
C LEU A 77 -10.77 -1.52 -10.56
N TYR A 78 -10.14 -1.81 -11.71
CA TYR A 78 -8.98 -2.71 -11.76
C TYR A 78 -7.76 -2.12 -11.04
N SER A 79 -7.59 -0.80 -11.09
CA SER A 79 -6.56 -0.07 -10.38
C SER A 79 -6.78 -0.13 -8.87
N CYS A 80 -8.03 0.05 -8.41
CA CYS A 80 -8.42 -0.11 -7.01
C CYS A 80 -8.22 -1.55 -6.51
N ASP A 81 -8.59 -2.56 -7.32
CA ASP A 81 -8.38 -3.97 -6.99
C ASP A 81 -6.88 -4.28 -6.85
N GLY A 82 -6.08 -3.81 -7.81
CA GLY A 82 -4.64 -4.04 -7.81
C GLY A 82 -3.92 -3.44 -6.61
N ILE A 83 -4.27 -2.19 -6.22
CA ILE A 83 -3.67 -1.59 -5.02
C ILE A 83 -4.17 -2.25 -3.73
N SER A 84 -5.43 -2.71 -3.70
CA SER A 84 -6.00 -3.44 -2.57
C SER A 84 -5.31 -4.79 -2.34
N ASP A 85 -4.95 -5.49 -3.42
CA ASP A 85 -4.13 -6.70 -3.36
C ASP A 85 -2.75 -6.43 -2.75
N ILE A 86 -2.09 -5.34 -3.15
CA ILE A 86 -0.80 -4.93 -2.60
C ILE A 86 -0.91 -4.63 -1.10
N ILE A 87 -1.92 -3.85 -0.69
CA ILE A 87 -2.15 -3.50 0.72
C ILE A 87 -2.40 -4.76 1.56
N TYR A 88 -3.18 -5.69 1.03
CA TYR A 88 -3.44 -6.96 1.69
C TYR A 88 -2.15 -7.78 1.89
N GLU A 89 -1.30 -7.90 0.86
CA GLU A 89 -0.04 -8.63 0.99
C GLU A 89 0.92 -7.96 1.97
N LEU A 90 0.97 -6.62 2.00
CA LEU A 90 1.73 -5.86 3.01
C LEU A 90 1.23 -6.16 4.43
N TYR A 91 -0.08 -6.25 4.63
CA TYR A 91 -0.68 -6.60 5.92
C TYR A 91 -0.35 -8.05 6.33
N SER A 92 -0.53 -9.01 5.42
CA SER A 92 -0.22 -10.42 5.62
C SER A 92 1.25 -10.60 6.02
N GLU A 93 2.15 -9.95 5.31
CA GLU A 93 3.58 -9.98 5.59
C GLU A 93 3.92 -9.34 6.95
N PHE A 94 3.28 -8.22 7.27
CA PHE A 94 3.48 -7.52 8.54
C PHE A 94 3.11 -8.39 9.74
N LEU A 95 2.01 -9.15 9.67
CA LEU A 95 1.63 -10.12 10.72
C LEU A 95 2.68 -11.21 10.92
N LEU A 96 3.40 -11.60 9.86
CA LEU A 96 4.46 -12.60 9.88
C LEU A 96 5.82 -12.01 10.30
N GLY A 97 5.91 -10.70 10.54
CA GLY A 97 7.16 -10.02 10.87
C GLY A 97 8.17 -9.97 9.71
N ARG A 98 7.72 -10.13 8.46
CA ARG A 98 8.56 -10.16 7.25
C ARG A 98 8.58 -8.80 6.53
N CYS A 99 9.45 -8.66 5.51
CA CYS A 99 9.61 -7.43 4.73
C CYS A 99 9.93 -7.66 3.24
N ASP A 100 9.92 -8.89 2.75
CA ASP A 100 10.39 -9.27 1.41
C ASP A 100 9.51 -8.62 0.32
N PHE A 101 8.19 -8.70 0.47
CA PHE A 101 7.20 -8.08 -0.41
C PHE A 101 7.25 -6.55 -0.30
N TYR A 102 7.33 -6.02 0.92
CA TYR A 102 7.53 -4.57 1.10
C TYR A 102 8.80 -4.07 0.40
N ASN A 103 9.94 -4.76 0.56
CA ASN A 103 11.20 -4.44 -0.11
C ASN A 103 11.05 -4.49 -1.63
N LYS A 104 10.32 -5.49 -2.15
CA LYS A 104 10.01 -5.62 -3.57
C LYS A 104 9.19 -4.43 -4.10
N VAL A 105 8.12 -4.04 -3.40
CA VAL A 105 7.32 -2.83 -3.74
C VAL A 105 8.20 -1.58 -3.68
N MET A 106 9.10 -1.51 -2.71
CA MET A 106 9.99 -0.37 -2.54
C MET A 106 11.17 -0.34 -3.51
N GLY A 107 11.46 -1.43 -4.21
CA GLY A 107 12.64 -1.56 -5.08
C GLY A 107 13.95 -1.61 -4.28
N ILE A 108 13.89 -2.01 -3.01
CA ILE A 108 15.04 -2.16 -2.14
C ILE A 108 15.72 -3.48 -2.49
N LYS A 109 16.95 -3.42 -3.01
CA LYS A 109 17.77 -4.63 -3.20
C LYS A 109 18.18 -5.18 -1.85
N GLU A 110 17.80 -6.42 -1.55
CA GLU A 110 18.35 -7.12 -0.39
C GLU A 110 19.84 -7.37 -0.63
N VAL A 111 20.67 -6.95 0.33
CA VAL A 111 22.11 -7.21 0.26
C VAL A 111 22.29 -8.71 0.51
N THR A 112 22.50 -9.47 -0.57
CA THR A 112 23.04 -10.82 -0.48
C THR A 112 24.42 -10.72 0.17
N VAL A 113 24.56 -11.19 1.41
CA VAL A 113 25.86 -11.42 2.02
C VAL A 113 26.61 -12.36 1.08
N PRO A 114 27.83 -12.03 0.62
CA PRO A 114 28.63 -12.98 -0.14
C PRO A 114 28.77 -14.24 0.72
N GLU A 115 28.38 -15.39 0.18
CA GLU A 115 28.79 -16.67 0.76
C GLU A 115 30.30 -16.64 0.93
N ASN A 116 30.76 -16.96 2.14
CA ASN A 116 32.17 -16.98 2.51
C ASN A 116 33.04 -17.44 1.33
N ILE A 117 33.92 -16.57 0.87
CA ILE A 117 35.08 -17.03 0.10
C ILE A 117 35.86 -17.86 1.11
N GLU A 118 35.78 -19.19 0.97
CA GLU A 118 36.65 -20.10 1.69
C GLU A 118 38.09 -19.62 1.51
N SER A 119 38.70 -19.29 2.64
CA SER A 119 40.10 -18.96 2.73
C SER A 119 40.92 -20.22 2.41
N GLU A 120 41.50 -20.25 1.21
CA GLU A 120 42.71 -21.05 0.93
C GLU A 120 43.96 -20.22 1.16
#